data_AF-A0A2N2QTQ2-F1
#
_entry.id   AF-A0A2N2QTQ2-F1
#
_cell.length_a   1.000
_cell.length_b   1.000
_cell.length_c   1.000
_cell.angle_alpha   90.00
_cell.angle_beta   90.00
_cell.angle_gamma   90.00
#
_symmetry.space_group_name_H-M   'P 1'
#
loop_
_entity.id
_entity.type
_entity.pdbx_description
1 polymer ?
#
loop_
_entity_poly.entity_id
_entity_poly.type
_entity_poly.pdbx_seq_one_letter_code
_entity_poly.pdbx_strand_id
1 'polypeptide(L)'
;MAARSPEFRISMMKLTAPLLAALFAVAAQAAPTADSAPKPEAKPRLAYGFLMKHGEKLVFAPCRDRSYALVEDVSVDRQVTRGLEMAGVADGRKYYVELLGVVDGNALRASELNLARAEGRCQKPGGSDEAWLASGNAPGWALAAGGEKVTLQRQGGKEVSVPYRVFERQGEVAQFTGEGLELRFERKLCRDNMSDAVFGWTATVHVDGQTLQGCALVR
;
A
#
# COMPACT_ATOMS: atom_id res chain seq x y z
N MET A 1 -69.50 52.83 -23.56
CA MET A 1 -69.00 52.09 -22.38
C MET A 1 -67.49 52.23 -22.36
N ALA A 2 -66.97 53.07 -21.48
CA ALA A 2 -65.53 53.28 -21.28
C ALA A 2 -65.29 53.32 -19.78
N ALA A 3 -64.48 52.40 -19.27
CA ALA A 3 -64.14 52.30 -17.86
C ALA A 3 -62.98 53.26 -17.55
N ARG A 4 -63.18 54.16 -16.59
CA ARG A 4 -62.14 54.97 -15.94
C ARG A 4 -62.03 54.51 -14.48
N SER A 5 -60.79 54.28 -14.06
CA SER A 5 -60.40 54.02 -12.68
C SER A 5 -60.79 55.16 -11.74
N PRO A 6 -60.98 54.87 -10.44
CA PRO A 6 -60.80 55.87 -9.40
C PRO A 6 -59.72 55.47 -8.38
N GLU A 7 -59.01 56.49 -7.94
CA GLU A 7 -58.13 56.52 -6.77
C GLU A 7 -58.92 56.24 -5.49
N PHE A 8 -58.27 55.86 -4.37
CA PHE A 8 -58.61 56.48 -3.10
C PHE A 8 -57.53 56.37 -2.02
N ARG A 9 -57.58 57.42 -1.19
CA ARG A 9 -56.63 57.98 -0.23
C ARG A 9 -56.30 57.11 0.99
N ILE A 10 -55.10 57.39 1.49
CA ILE A 10 -54.53 57.03 2.80
C ILE A 10 -55.39 57.56 3.95
N SER A 11 -55.68 56.70 4.92
CA SER A 11 -56.15 57.09 6.25
C SER A 11 -55.42 56.25 7.29
N MET A 12 -54.65 56.89 8.16
CA MET A 12 -54.23 56.27 9.41
C MET A 12 -54.22 57.34 10.50
N MET A 13 -55.15 57.21 11.43
CA MET A 13 -55.15 57.92 12.70
C MET A 13 -54.84 56.92 13.81
N LYS A 14 -53.76 57.22 14.55
CA LYS A 14 -53.46 56.94 15.97
C LYS A 14 -53.67 55.52 16.49
N LEU A 15 -52.66 54.94 17.15
CA LEU A 15 -52.77 54.56 18.56
C LEU A 15 -51.41 54.22 19.19
N THR A 16 -51.33 54.62 20.46
CA THR A 16 -50.36 54.43 21.55
C THR A 16 -49.86 53.00 21.80
N ALA A 17 -48.59 52.87 22.20
CA ALA A 17 -48.11 52.34 23.51
C ALA A 17 -46.67 51.79 23.43
N PRO A 18 -45.89 51.82 24.54
CA PRO A 18 -44.44 51.68 24.53
C PRO A 18 -44.00 50.22 24.63
N LEU A 19 -42.85 49.87 24.05
CA LEU A 19 -42.20 48.59 24.30
C LEU A 19 -40.70 48.81 24.54
N LEU A 20 -40.27 48.49 25.76
CA LEU A 20 -38.88 48.34 26.15
C LEU A 20 -38.17 47.39 25.17
N ALA A 21 -37.11 47.84 24.52
CA ALA A 21 -36.16 46.97 23.86
C ALA A 21 -34.86 46.95 24.68
N ALA A 22 -34.61 45.81 25.33
CA ALA A 22 -33.39 45.51 26.04
C ALA A 22 -32.20 45.44 25.06
N LEU A 23 -31.12 46.16 25.37
CA LEU A 23 -29.83 46.01 24.70
C LEU A 23 -29.22 44.65 25.06
N PHE A 24 -29.27 43.68 24.14
CA PHE A 24 -28.44 42.49 24.21
C PHE A 24 -27.04 42.81 23.67
N ALA A 25 -26.06 42.93 24.58
CA ALA A 25 -24.65 42.93 24.21
C ALA A 25 -24.26 41.51 23.75
N VAL A 26 -23.98 41.34 22.46
CA VAL A 26 -23.49 40.07 21.90
C VAL A 26 -22.00 39.96 22.22
N ALA A 27 -21.66 39.23 23.30
CA ALA A 27 -20.30 38.81 23.54
C ALA A 27 -19.95 37.67 22.57
N ALA A 28 -19.14 37.98 21.55
CA ALA A 28 -18.57 36.98 20.66
C ALA A 28 -17.58 36.11 21.45
N GLN A 29 -18.03 34.95 21.91
CA GLN A 29 -17.16 33.93 22.48
C GLN A 29 -16.46 33.22 21.31
N ALA A 30 -15.18 33.50 21.12
CA ALA A 30 -14.31 32.68 20.28
C ALA A 30 -14.22 31.29 20.93
N ALA A 31 -14.88 30.30 20.35
CA ALA A 31 -14.69 28.92 20.75
C ALA A 31 -13.24 28.51 20.43
N PRO A 32 -12.51 27.86 21.35
CA PRO A 32 -11.21 27.31 21.02
C PRO A 32 -11.41 26.27 19.91
N THR A 33 -10.68 26.43 18.81
CA THR A 33 -10.52 25.38 17.80
C THR A 33 -10.00 24.16 18.52
N ALA A 34 -10.83 23.13 18.66
CA ALA A 34 -10.39 21.84 19.14
C ALA A 34 -9.34 21.33 18.15
N ASP A 35 -8.06 21.45 18.53
CA ASP A 35 -6.96 20.79 17.86
C ASP A 35 -7.34 19.31 17.77
N SER A 36 -7.56 18.85 16.54
CA SER A 36 -7.86 17.45 16.28
C SER A 36 -6.67 16.65 16.78
N ALA A 37 -6.88 15.84 17.82
CA ALA A 37 -5.87 14.96 18.36
C ALA A 37 -5.20 14.17 17.21
N PRO A 38 -3.86 13.98 17.22
CA PRO A 38 -3.17 13.27 16.16
C PRO A 38 -3.80 11.88 15.96
N LYS A 39 -4.23 11.60 14.73
CA LYS A 39 -4.75 10.28 14.35
C LYS A 39 -3.63 9.26 14.60
N PRO A 40 -3.90 8.13 15.29
CA PRO A 40 -2.88 7.09 15.48
C PRO A 40 -2.26 6.70 14.14
N GLU A 41 -0.93 6.67 14.08
CA GLU A 41 -0.21 6.25 12.87
C GLU A 41 -0.67 4.85 12.47
N ALA A 42 -1.28 4.74 11.29
CA ALA A 42 -1.78 3.47 10.81
C ALA A 42 -0.61 2.56 10.44
N LYS A 43 -0.65 1.31 10.88
CA LYS A 43 0.36 0.31 10.48
C LYS A 43 0.24 0.02 8.99
N PRO A 44 1.36 -0.01 8.23
CA PRO A 44 1.35 -0.41 6.83
C PRO A 44 0.73 -1.81 6.65
N ARG A 45 -0.04 -1.98 5.58
CA ARG A 45 -0.63 -3.25 5.17
C ARG A 45 -0.26 -3.55 3.74
N LEU A 46 -0.23 -4.83 3.38
CA LEU A 46 -0.04 -5.26 2.01
C LEU A 46 -1.26 -4.90 1.15
N ALA A 47 -1.09 -3.95 0.25
CA ALA A 47 -2.00 -3.64 -0.83
C ALA A 47 -1.54 -4.36 -2.10
N TYR A 48 -2.47 -5.01 -2.81
CA TYR A 48 -2.17 -5.75 -4.03
C TYR A 48 -3.23 -5.48 -5.10
N GLY A 49 -2.76 -5.34 -6.33
CA GLY A 49 -3.57 -4.75 -7.39
C GLY A 49 -2.82 -4.56 -8.69
N PHE A 50 -3.44 -3.79 -9.58
CA PHE A 50 -2.79 -3.33 -10.80
C PHE A 50 -2.34 -1.89 -10.65
N LEU A 51 -1.21 -1.55 -11.26
CA LEU A 51 -0.65 -0.21 -11.26
C LEU A 51 -0.30 0.20 -12.69
N MET A 52 -0.57 1.46 -13.03
CA MET A 52 -0.21 2.08 -14.30
C MET A 52 0.33 3.48 -14.05
N LYS A 53 1.30 3.91 -14.86
CA LYS A 53 1.71 5.32 -14.94
C LYS A 53 0.79 6.07 -15.92
N HIS A 54 0.19 7.17 -15.48
CA HIS A 54 -0.63 8.07 -16.30
C HIS A 54 -0.15 9.52 -16.12
N GLY A 55 0.55 10.05 -17.13
CA GLY A 55 1.37 11.25 -16.94
C GLY A 55 2.39 11.02 -15.84
N GLU A 56 2.50 11.94 -14.88
CA GLU A 56 3.40 11.76 -13.72
C GLU A 56 2.76 11.01 -12.54
N LYS A 57 1.51 10.58 -12.67
CA LYS A 57 0.78 9.91 -11.59
C LYS A 57 0.90 8.40 -11.71
N LEU A 58 1.09 7.73 -10.57
CA LEU A 58 0.93 6.30 -10.44
C LEU A 58 -0.49 6.01 -9.97
N VAL A 59 -1.27 5.28 -10.76
CA VAL A 59 -2.66 4.93 -10.47
C VAL A 59 -2.73 3.46 -10.10
N PHE A 60 -3.15 3.18 -8.87
CA PHE A 60 -3.33 1.84 -8.34
C PHE A 60 -4.82 1.45 -8.32
N ALA A 61 -5.13 0.26 -8.80
CA ALA A 61 -6.44 -0.35 -8.82
C ALA A 61 -6.41 -1.64 -7.98
N PRO A 62 -7.07 -1.69 -6.81
CA PRO A 62 -7.12 -2.89 -5.98
C PRO A 62 -7.77 -4.06 -6.74
N CYS A 63 -7.33 -5.28 -6.45
CA CYS A 63 -7.78 -6.46 -7.19
C CYS A 63 -9.26 -6.84 -7.04
N ARG A 64 -9.96 -6.37 -6.00
CA ARG A 64 -11.29 -6.88 -5.60
C ARG A 64 -12.38 -5.82 -5.52
N ASP A 65 -12.09 -4.61 -5.96
CA ASP A 65 -13.08 -3.54 -6.02
C ASP A 65 -12.79 -2.62 -7.21
N ARG A 66 -13.69 -1.67 -7.46
CA ARG A 66 -13.60 -0.70 -8.57
C ARG A 66 -13.08 0.66 -8.12
N SER A 67 -12.40 0.72 -6.98
CA SER A 67 -11.76 1.95 -6.52
C SER A 67 -10.40 2.15 -7.18
N TYR A 68 -9.87 3.36 -7.05
CA TYR A 68 -8.52 3.68 -7.47
C TYR A 68 -7.87 4.55 -6.40
N ALA A 69 -6.55 4.44 -6.25
CA ALA A 69 -5.76 5.32 -5.42
C ALA A 69 -4.58 5.88 -6.22
N LEU A 70 -4.16 7.10 -5.90
CA LEU A 70 -2.87 7.60 -6.34
C LEU A 70 -1.78 7.00 -5.44
N VAL A 71 -0.70 6.49 -6.02
CA VAL A 71 0.43 6.00 -5.23
C VAL A 71 1.38 7.16 -4.94
N GLU A 72 1.64 7.36 -3.65
CA GLU A 72 2.64 8.29 -3.15
C GLU A 72 3.79 7.46 -2.57
N ASP A 73 5.00 7.67 -3.10
CA ASP A 73 6.19 7.02 -2.56
C ASP A 73 6.65 7.74 -1.28
N VAL A 74 6.51 7.06 -0.15
CA VAL A 74 7.01 7.49 1.17
C VAL A 74 8.12 6.59 1.69
N SER A 75 8.68 5.75 0.81
CA SER A 75 9.76 4.82 1.13
C SER A 75 11.10 5.53 1.26
N VAL A 76 11.98 4.96 2.10
CA VAL A 76 13.35 5.45 2.25
C VAL A 76 14.05 5.44 0.89
N ASP A 77 14.73 6.55 0.58
CA ASP A 77 15.41 6.80 -0.68
C ASP A 77 14.55 6.65 -1.95
N ARG A 78 13.22 6.62 -1.88
CA ARG A 78 12.34 6.31 -3.02
C ARG A 78 12.52 4.88 -3.55
N GLN A 79 12.70 3.90 -2.66
CA GLN A 79 12.78 2.47 -2.99
C GLN A 79 11.60 1.99 -3.83
N VAL A 80 10.37 2.43 -3.54
CA VAL A 80 9.17 2.03 -4.30
C VAL A 80 9.27 2.52 -5.74
N THR A 81 9.55 3.82 -5.95
CA THR A 81 9.70 4.41 -7.28
C THR A 81 10.78 3.70 -8.08
N ARG A 82 11.97 3.50 -7.49
CA ARG A 82 13.06 2.78 -8.17
C ARG A 82 12.66 1.36 -8.57
N GLY A 83 11.98 0.64 -7.68
CA GLY A 83 11.55 -0.73 -7.97
C GLY A 83 10.51 -0.80 -9.10
N LEU A 84 9.57 0.15 -9.14
CA LEU A 84 8.60 0.28 -10.22
C LEU A 84 9.27 0.68 -11.56
N GLU A 85 10.26 1.57 -11.52
CA GLU A 85 11.08 1.93 -12.69
C GLU A 85 11.88 0.73 -13.19
N MET A 86 12.50 -0.05 -12.30
CA MET A 86 13.20 -1.30 -12.63
C MET A 86 12.28 -2.33 -13.28
N ALA A 87 11.00 -2.37 -12.91
CA ALA A 87 10.00 -3.23 -13.51
C ALA A 87 9.53 -2.72 -14.90
N GLY A 88 9.76 -1.44 -15.23
CA GLY A 88 9.37 -0.85 -16.51
C GLY A 88 8.02 -0.14 -16.52
N VAL A 89 7.45 0.16 -15.35
CA VAL A 89 6.14 0.84 -15.20
C VAL A 89 6.02 2.16 -15.98
N ALA A 90 7.16 2.78 -16.32
CA ALA A 90 7.22 3.98 -17.14
C ALA A 90 6.62 3.82 -18.55
N ASP A 91 6.48 2.60 -19.07
CA ASP A 91 5.89 2.33 -20.39
C ASP A 91 4.36 2.55 -20.44
N GLY A 92 3.71 2.82 -19.30
CA GLY A 92 2.28 3.07 -19.20
C GLY A 92 1.40 1.81 -19.29
N ARG A 93 1.99 0.62 -19.44
CA ARG A 93 1.26 -0.66 -19.35
C ARG A 93 0.83 -0.94 -17.92
N LYS A 94 -0.05 -1.91 -17.80
CA LYS A 94 -0.58 -2.39 -16.52
C LYS A 94 0.36 -3.42 -15.90
N TYR A 95 0.85 -3.12 -14.71
CA TYR A 95 1.68 -4.01 -13.90
C TYR A 95 0.88 -4.57 -12.74
N TYR A 96 1.08 -5.85 -12.40
CA TYR A 96 0.63 -6.35 -11.11
C TYR A 96 1.65 -5.93 -10.05
N VAL A 97 1.17 -5.35 -8.95
CA VAL A 97 2.02 -4.89 -7.86
C VAL A 97 1.49 -5.31 -6.50
N GLU A 98 2.42 -5.43 -5.57
CA GLU A 98 2.18 -5.60 -4.15
C GLU A 98 3.05 -4.58 -3.40
N LEU A 99 2.39 -3.71 -2.65
CA LEU A 99 3.00 -2.58 -1.95
C LEU A 99 2.60 -2.65 -0.48
N LEU A 100 3.55 -2.44 0.42
CA LEU A 100 3.21 -2.13 1.81
C LEU A 100 2.96 -0.64 1.90
N GLY A 101 1.85 -0.26 2.52
CA GLY A 101 1.52 1.15 2.69
C GLY A 101 0.30 1.39 3.54
N VAL A 102 -0.02 2.68 3.68
CA VAL A 102 -1.21 3.17 4.38
C VAL A 102 -2.10 3.87 3.38
N VAL A 103 -3.40 3.56 3.41
CA VAL A 103 -4.40 4.32 2.66
C VAL A 103 -4.75 5.57 3.45
N ASP A 104 -4.57 6.73 2.82
CA ASP A 104 -4.93 8.04 3.35
C ASP A 104 -5.77 8.80 2.32
N GLY A 105 -7.07 8.92 2.58
CA GLY A 105 -8.03 9.43 1.60
C GLY A 105 -8.01 8.61 0.30
N ASN A 106 -7.66 9.26 -0.81
CA ASN A 106 -7.53 8.66 -2.14
C ASN A 106 -6.08 8.30 -2.51
N ALA A 107 -5.15 8.38 -1.55
CA ALA A 107 -3.75 8.04 -1.75
C ALA A 107 -3.40 6.71 -1.06
N LEU A 108 -2.60 5.89 -1.73
CA LEU A 108 -1.83 4.82 -1.13
C LEU A 108 -0.42 5.34 -0.89
N ARG A 109 -0.11 5.67 0.36
CA ARG A 109 1.22 6.06 0.80
C ARG A 109 2.07 4.79 0.94
N ALA A 110 2.77 4.44 -0.13
CA ALA A 110 3.55 3.22 -0.24
C ALA A 110 4.93 3.38 0.43
N SER A 111 5.18 2.57 1.44
CA SER A 111 6.42 2.57 2.22
C SER A 111 7.41 1.52 1.75
N GLU A 112 6.95 0.43 1.10
CA GLU A 112 7.83 -0.61 0.57
C GLU A 112 7.23 -1.25 -0.69
N LEU A 113 8.07 -1.56 -1.68
CA LEU A 113 7.73 -2.50 -2.75
C LEU A 113 7.94 -3.93 -2.26
N ASN A 114 6.95 -4.80 -2.45
CA ASN A 114 7.09 -6.24 -2.20
C ASN A 114 7.27 -7.02 -3.52
N LEU A 115 6.46 -6.71 -4.53
CA LEU A 115 6.51 -7.32 -5.86
C LEU A 115 5.98 -6.34 -6.92
N ALA A 116 6.62 -6.28 -8.08
CA ALA A 116 6.10 -5.68 -9.31
C ALA A 116 6.45 -6.58 -10.49
N ARG A 117 5.48 -6.85 -11.37
CA ARG A 117 5.70 -7.67 -12.56
C ARG A 117 4.75 -7.27 -13.69
N ALA A 118 5.22 -7.35 -14.93
CA ALA A 118 4.43 -6.97 -16.10
C ALA A 118 3.20 -7.86 -16.26
N GLU A 119 3.37 -9.16 -16.05
CA GLU A 119 2.30 -10.15 -16.17
C GLU A 119 1.80 -10.60 -14.80
N GLY A 120 0.49 -10.58 -14.57
CA GLY A 120 -0.07 -11.03 -13.30
C GLY A 120 -1.59 -11.07 -13.29
N ARG A 121 -2.12 -12.03 -12.54
CA ARG A 121 -3.56 -12.14 -12.27
C ARG A 121 -3.83 -11.60 -10.87
N CYS A 122 -5.03 -11.05 -10.69
CA CYS A 122 -5.54 -10.70 -9.38
C CYS A 122 -5.92 -11.95 -8.58
N GLN A 123 -4.90 -12.67 -8.13
CA GLN A 123 -5.00 -13.73 -7.14
C GLN A 123 -4.71 -13.14 -5.78
N LYS A 124 -5.43 -13.60 -4.76
CA LYS A 124 -5.11 -13.22 -3.38
C LYS A 124 -3.67 -13.68 -3.11
N PRO A 125 -2.77 -12.80 -2.65
CA PRO A 125 -1.48 -13.24 -2.12
C PRO A 125 -1.72 -14.34 -1.08
N GLY A 126 -0.81 -15.32 -1.01
CA GLY A 126 -0.86 -16.44 -0.07
C GLY A 126 -1.13 -16.00 1.38
N GLY A 127 -1.67 -16.92 2.19
CA GLY A 127 -1.94 -16.69 3.61
C GLY A 127 -0.69 -16.86 4.49
N SER A 128 -0.90 -16.96 5.81
CA SER A 128 0.16 -17.23 6.80
C SER A 128 0.98 -18.51 6.52
N ASP A 129 0.45 -19.40 5.67
CA ASP A 129 1.10 -20.64 5.25
C ASP A 129 2.28 -20.39 4.30
N GLU A 130 2.44 -19.17 3.78
CA GLU A 130 3.52 -18.75 2.88
C GLU A 130 4.10 -17.40 3.31
N ALA A 131 4.42 -17.23 4.60
CA ALA A 131 4.97 -15.98 5.17
C ALA A 131 6.13 -15.39 4.34
N TRP A 132 6.95 -16.25 3.72
CA TRP A 132 7.94 -15.87 2.71
C TRP A 132 7.91 -16.79 1.50
N LEU A 133 8.12 -16.19 0.33
CA LEU A 133 8.45 -16.89 -0.90
C LEU A 133 9.77 -16.38 -1.44
N ALA A 134 10.61 -17.27 -1.97
CA ALA A 134 11.86 -16.90 -2.62
C ALA A 134 12.17 -17.83 -3.80
N SER A 135 12.91 -17.34 -4.79
CA SER A 135 13.32 -18.13 -5.95
C SER A 135 14.57 -17.56 -6.64
N GLY A 136 15.28 -18.42 -7.37
CA GLY A 136 16.40 -18.02 -8.22
C GLY A 136 16.57 -18.97 -9.41
N ASN A 137 17.39 -18.57 -10.39
CA ASN A 137 17.38 -19.18 -11.73
C ASN A 137 18.66 -19.92 -12.15
N ALA A 138 19.79 -19.75 -11.44
CA ALA A 138 21.07 -20.36 -11.82
C ALA A 138 21.86 -20.86 -10.59
N PRO A 139 21.66 -22.12 -10.13
CA PRO A 139 20.67 -23.09 -10.63
C PRO A 139 19.23 -22.66 -10.31
N GLY A 140 18.24 -23.28 -10.96
CA GLY A 140 16.83 -23.03 -10.65
C GLY A 140 16.46 -23.54 -9.24
N TRP A 141 15.81 -22.71 -8.43
CA TRP A 141 15.29 -23.09 -7.12
C TRP A 141 14.08 -22.25 -6.71
N ALA A 142 13.25 -22.82 -5.83
CA ALA A 142 12.10 -22.15 -5.23
C ALA A 142 11.97 -22.54 -3.76
N LEU A 143 11.54 -21.59 -2.94
CA LEU A 143 11.39 -21.75 -1.50
C LEU A 143 10.06 -21.16 -1.05
N ALA A 144 9.37 -21.89 -0.17
CA ALA A 144 8.24 -21.39 0.59
C ALA A 144 8.49 -21.60 2.08
N ALA A 145 8.27 -20.57 2.89
CA ALA A 145 8.40 -20.63 4.34
C ALA A 145 7.16 -20.06 5.00
N GLY A 146 6.47 -20.88 5.79
CA GLY A 146 5.25 -20.51 6.48
C GLY A 146 4.47 -21.73 6.94
N GLY A 147 3.37 -21.49 7.66
CA GLY A 147 2.58 -22.59 8.24
C GLY A 147 3.46 -23.45 9.16
N GLU A 148 3.65 -24.72 8.80
CA GLU A 148 4.38 -25.69 9.60
C GLU A 148 5.82 -25.95 9.11
N LYS A 149 6.20 -25.50 7.91
CA LYS A 149 7.47 -25.89 7.28
C LYS A 149 8.12 -24.82 6.41
N VAL A 150 9.42 -24.99 6.22
CA VAL A 150 10.18 -24.36 5.16
C VAL A 150 10.52 -25.43 4.14
N THR A 151 10.09 -25.25 2.90
CA THR A 151 10.41 -26.15 1.78
C THR A 151 11.33 -25.45 0.79
N LEU A 152 12.40 -26.13 0.39
CA LEU A 152 13.30 -25.71 -0.67
C LEU A 152 13.35 -26.78 -1.76
N GLN A 153 12.99 -26.38 -2.98
CA GLN A 153 13.12 -27.17 -4.19
C GLN A 153 14.28 -26.65 -5.03
N ARG A 154 15.19 -27.53 -5.41
CA ARG A 154 16.30 -27.24 -6.33
C ARG A 154 16.13 -28.06 -7.59
N GLN A 155 16.44 -27.48 -8.74
CA GLN A 155 16.43 -28.20 -10.01
C GLN A 155 17.39 -29.40 -9.95
N GLY A 156 16.85 -30.62 -10.11
CA GLY A 156 17.62 -31.87 -10.06
C GLY A 156 18.09 -32.31 -8.67
N GLY A 157 17.76 -31.56 -7.61
CA GLY A 157 18.09 -31.90 -6.22
C GLY A 157 16.94 -32.57 -5.48
N LYS A 158 17.23 -33.10 -4.30
CA LYS A 158 16.21 -33.55 -3.36
C LYS A 158 15.54 -32.34 -2.68
N GLU A 159 14.22 -32.40 -2.51
CA GLU A 159 13.48 -31.46 -1.67
C GLU A 159 14.08 -31.44 -0.26
N VAL A 160 14.31 -30.23 0.25
CA VAL A 160 14.63 -30.01 1.67
C VAL A 160 13.38 -29.46 2.32
N SER A 161 12.96 -30.07 3.42
CA SER A 161 11.79 -29.65 4.20
C SER A 161 12.15 -29.68 5.67
N VAL A 162 12.11 -28.53 6.34
CA VAL A 162 12.46 -28.38 7.75
C VAL A 162 11.31 -27.69 8.51
N PRO A 163 11.15 -27.90 9.83
CA PRO A 163 10.11 -27.22 10.60
C PRO A 163 10.21 -25.69 10.51
N TYR A 164 9.07 -25.03 10.31
CA TYR A 164 9.03 -23.57 10.27
C TYR A 164 9.19 -22.97 11.67
N ARG A 165 9.93 -21.87 11.71
CA ARG A 165 10.03 -20.94 12.84
C ARG A 165 10.00 -19.54 12.28
N VAL A 166 9.43 -18.61 13.05
CA VAL A 166 9.40 -17.20 12.66
C VAL A 166 10.81 -16.71 12.42
N PHE A 167 11.02 -16.02 11.29
CA PHE A 167 12.32 -15.45 10.96
C PHE A 167 12.73 -14.43 12.01
N GLU A 168 14.00 -14.45 12.40
CA GLU A 168 14.59 -13.38 13.20
C GLU A 168 14.70 -12.13 12.34
N ARG A 169 14.08 -11.03 12.78
CA ARG A 169 14.06 -9.75 12.07
C ARG A 169 14.97 -8.75 12.76
N GLN A 170 15.99 -8.27 12.05
CA GLN A 170 16.90 -7.23 12.52
C GLN A 170 16.98 -6.14 11.46
N GLY A 171 16.22 -5.05 11.65
CA GLY A 171 16.13 -3.96 10.69
C GLY A 171 15.69 -4.44 9.30
N GLU A 172 16.59 -4.29 8.33
CA GLU A 172 16.39 -4.63 6.92
C GLU A 172 16.67 -6.10 6.58
N VAL A 173 16.96 -6.92 7.59
CA VAL A 173 17.35 -8.32 7.40
C VAL A 173 16.35 -9.24 8.09
N ALA A 174 15.97 -10.32 7.40
CA ALA A 174 15.27 -11.47 7.95
C ALA A 174 16.16 -12.72 7.85
N GLN A 175 16.32 -13.45 8.94
CA GLN A 175 17.16 -14.66 8.98
C GLN A 175 16.40 -15.86 9.51
N PHE A 176 16.74 -17.04 9.00
CA PHE A 176 16.24 -18.32 9.47
C PHE A 176 17.36 -19.35 9.41
N THR A 177 17.44 -20.21 10.42
CA THR A 177 18.34 -21.37 10.44
C THR A 177 17.57 -22.58 10.93
N GLY A 178 17.73 -23.73 10.27
CA GLY A 178 17.12 -24.99 10.70
C GLY A 178 17.66 -26.18 9.93
N GLU A 179 18.09 -27.23 10.63
CA GLU A 179 18.50 -28.52 10.05
C GLU A 179 19.42 -28.41 8.80
N GLY A 180 20.44 -27.55 8.87
CA GLY A 180 21.41 -27.35 7.77
C GLY A 180 20.93 -26.43 6.64
N LEU A 181 19.74 -25.82 6.78
CA LEU A 181 19.24 -24.74 5.93
C LEU A 181 19.45 -23.39 6.62
N GLU A 182 20.14 -22.47 5.95
CA GLU A 182 20.29 -21.08 6.40
C GLU A 182 19.74 -20.13 5.34
N LEU A 183 18.84 -19.24 5.75
CA LEU A 183 18.20 -18.25 4.90
C LEU A 183 18.54 -16.86 5.41
N ARG A 184 18.91 -15.98 4.49
CA ARG A 184 19.09 -14.56 4.73
C ARG A 184 18.37 -13.78 3.64
N PHE A 185 17.35 -13.03 4.03
CA PHE A 185 16.64 -12.12 3.14
C PHE A 185 16.96 -10.68 3.55
N GLU A 186 17.37 -9.87 2.57
CA GLU A 186 17.75 -8.48 2.77
C GLU A 186 16.78 -7.58 2.02
N ARG A 187 16.34 -6.47 2.64
CA ARG A 187 15.44 -5.49 2.03
C ARG A 187 16.18 -4.67 0.99
N LYS A 188 16.43 -5.33 -0.14
CA LYS A 188 17.17 -4.83 -1.29
C LYS A 188 16.43 -5.29 -2.53
N LEU A 189 16.09 -4.33 -3.40
CA LEU A 189 15.42 -4.60 -4.66
C LEU A 189 16.16 -5.67 -5.46
N CYS A 190 15.43 -6.69 -5.88
CA CYS A 190 15.96 -7.82 -6.63
C CYS A 190 15.17 -7.98 -7.92
N ARG A 191 15.87 -7.99 -9.07
CA ARG A 191 15.25 -8.21 -10.37
C ARG A 191 15.46 -9.67 -10.80
N ASP A 192 14.36 -10.34 -11.06
CA ASP A 192 14.34 -11.63 -11.74
C ASP A 192 14.06 -11.39 -13.23
N ASN A 193 15.09 -11.56 -14.07
CA ASN A 193 14.97 -11.38 -15.51
C ASN A 193 14.19 -12.50 -16.21
N MET A 194 14.10 -13.70 -15.61
CA MET A 194 13.37 -14.82 -16.21
C MET A 194 11.86 -14.65 -16.08
N SER A 195 11.40 -14.06 -14.98
CA SER A 195 9.97 -13.79 -14.73
C SER A 195 9.54 -12.33 -15.01
N ASP A 196 10.47 -11.49 -15.47
CA ASP A 196 10.32 -10.03 -15.63
C ASP A 196 9.62 -9.38 -14.41
N ALA A 197 10.16 -9.70 -13.24
CA ALA A 197 9.64 -9.28 -11.96
C ALA A 197 10.71 -8.59 -11.12
N VAL A 198 10.29 -7.61 -10.34
CA VAL A 198 11.09 -6.92 -9.32
C VAL A 198 10.48 -7.21 -7.97
N PHE A 199 11.30 -7.71 -7.06
CA PHE A 199 10.96 -8.09 -5.71
C PHE A 199 11.54 -7.11 -4.71
N GLY A 200 10.89 -6.96 -3.57
CA GLY A 200 11.32 -6.11 -2.46
C GLY A 200 12.57 -6.61 -1.73
N TRP A 201 12.85 -7.91 -1.82
CA TRP A 201 13.91 -8.56 -1.07
C TRP A 201 14.86 -9.35 -1.96
N THR A 202 16.14 -9.35 -1.59
CA THR A 202 17.18 -10.22 -2.13
C THR A 202 17.33 -11.41 -1.20
N ALA A 203 17.42 -12.62 -1.77
CA ALA A 203 17.53 -13.86 -1.03
C ALA A 203 18.89 -14.51 -1.19
N THR A 204 19.48 -14.91 -0.07
CA THR A 204 20.61 -15.82 0.01
C THR A 204 20.21 -17.07 0.80
N VAL A 205 20.47 -18.23 0.23
CA VAL A 205 20.19 -19.54 0.84
C VAL A 205 21.48 -20.34 0.90
N HIS A 206 21.85 -20.82 2.08
CA HIS A 206 22.91 -21.81 2.23
C HIS A 206 22.31 -23.17 2.59
N VAL A 207 22.69 -24.20 1.84
CA VAL A 207 22.21 -25.58 2.02
C VAL A 207 23.22 -26.54 1.41
N ASP A 208 23.53 -27.64 2.10
CA ASP A 208 24.49 -28.67 1.63
C ASP A 208 25.84 -28.10 1.16
N GLY A 209 26.34 -27.04 1.80
CA GLY A 209 27.58 -26.35 1.42
C GLY A 209 27.50 -25.51 0.14
N GLN A 210 26.31 -25.37 -0.46
CA GLN A 210 26.05 -24.51 -1.61
C GLN A 210 25.43 -23.19 -1.17
N THR A 211 25.74 -22.11 -1.91
CA THR A 211 25.08 -20.81 -1.76
C THR A 211 24.21 -20.55 -2.99
N LEU A 212 22.94 -20.27 -2.78
CA LEU A 212 21.98 -19.91 -3.82
C LEU A 212 21.57 -18.45 -3.64
N GLN A 213 21.50 -17.73 -4.76
CA GLN A 213 21.09 -16.33 -4.81
C GLN A 213 19.78 -16.21 -5.58
N GLY A 214 18.93 -15.26 -5.17
CA GLY A 214 17.63 -15.06 -5.77
C GLY A 214 16.88 -13.87 -5.19
N CYS A 215 15.59 -13.82 -5.46
CA CYS A 215 14.68 -12.78 -5.00
C CYS A 215 13.67 -13.34 -4.01
N ALA A 216 13.16 -12.50 -3.12
CA ALA A 216 12.16 -12.88 -2.12
C ALA A 216 11.05 -11.83 -1.96
N LEU A 217 9.92 -12.28 -1.44
CA LEU A 217 8.80 -11.44 -1.02
C LEU A 217 8.22 -11.97 0.29
N VAL A 218 7.52 -11.08 1.00
CA VAL A 218 6.84 -11.38 2.27
C VAL A 218 5.31 -11.39 2.06
N ARG A 219 4.58 -12.14 2.87
CA ARG A 219 3.11 -12.25 2.84
C ARG A 219 2.47 -11.83 4.16
#